data_AF-A0A8K0K2L2-F1
#
_entry.id   AF-A0A8K0K2L2-F1
#
_cell.length_a   1.000
_cell.length_b   1.000
_cell.length_c   1.000
_cell.angle_alpha   90.00
_cell.angle_beta   90.00
_cell.angle_gamma   90.00
#
_symmetry.space_group_name_H-M   'P 1'
#
loop_
_entity.id
_entity.type
_entity.pdbx_description
1 polymer ?
#
loop_
_entity_poly.entity_id
_entity_poly.type
_entity_poly.pdbx_seq_one_letter_code
_entity_poly.pdbx_strand_id
1 'polypeptide(L)'
;MANVRDSDTSLWLHNKLGTSNDSWTGGSICSQLNAEVLRNIKDCFPDLQTQVKLKLLLSFFHIPLRNVEEWKVELEEILEVALVDSDQWVSMLAEILKTFPSTGSLNTDISEVDENRRIFSDLVNDLRKLVKKHCDLGMLPLECHYLNKSALISVVGQQPQPTKHFTLKRKPKSAALRAELLQKSADAASNLKKSTGPTVPVRSRGMPRKMTDTSKSSL
;
A
#
# COMPACT_ATOMS: atom_id res chain seq x y z
N MET A 1 -8.91 38.26 22.44
CA MET A 1 -7.81 38.02 23.38
C MET A 1 -7.52 36.53 23.29
N ALA A 2 -6.44 36.13 22.60
CA ALA A 2 -6.04 34.73 22.57
C ALA A 2 -5.71 34.29 24.00
N ASN A 3 -6.30 33.19 24.45
CA ASN A 3 -6.04 32.67 25.79
C ASN A 3 -4.59 32.14 25.81
N VAL A 4 -3.87 32.27 26.92
CA VAL A 4 -2.44 31.87 26.99
C VAL A 4 -2.23 30.41 26.56
N ARG A 5 -3.22 29.52 26.81
CA ARG A 5 -3.22 28.12 26.34
C ARG A 5 -3.27 27.96 24.81
N ASP A 6 -3.93 28.88 24.11
CA ASP A 6 -4.11 28.82 22.64
C ASP A 6 -2.78 29.17 21.95
N SER A 7 -2.09 30.19 22.48
CA SER A 7 -0.76 30.60 22.02
C SER A 7 0.28 29.49 22.22
N ASP A 8 0.21 28.76 23.34
CA ASP A 8 1.11 27.65 23.62
C ASP A 8 0.87 26.46 22.68
N THR A 9 -0.40 26.17 22.35
CA THR A 9 -0.76 25.07 21.44
C THR A 9 -0.34 25.36 20.00
N SER A 10 -0.57 26.59 19.52
CA SER A 10 -0.16 27.02 18.17
C SER A 10 1.36 26.96 17.98
N LEU A 11 2.13 27.47 18.96
CA LEU A 11 3.59 27.42 18.93
C LEU A 11 4.11 25.97 18.99
N TRP A 12 3.49 25.13 19.82
CA TRP A 12 3.83 23.71 19.88
C TRP A 12 3.60 23.00 18.54
N LEU A 13 2.45 23.22 17.89
CA LEU A 13 2.16 22.67 16.57
C LEU A 13 3.17 23.15 15.51
N HIS A 14 3.50 24.44 15.51
CA HIS A 14 4.53 24.98 14.61
C HIS A 14 5.88 24.31 14.82
N ASN A 15 6.29 24.09 16.07
CA ASN A 15 7.56 23.41 16.36
C ASN A 15 7.57 21.95 15.91
N LYS A 16 6.43 21.26 16.01
CA LYS A 16 6.29 19.85 15.63
C LYS A 16 6.13 19.63 14.13
N LEU A 17 5.40 20.50 13.43
CA LEU A 17 4.99 20.31 12.04
C LEU A 17 5.55 21.36 11.08
N GLY A 18 5.82 22.58 11.55
CA GLY A 18 6.25 23.71 10.71
C GLY A 18 7.76 23.83 10.50
N THR A 19 8.58 23.13 11.28
CA THR A 19 10.05 23.26 11.23
C THR A 19 10.71 22.48 10.08
N SER A 20 10.03 21.47 9.52
CA SER A 20 10.54 20.67 8.41
C SER A 20 10.06 21.18 7.06
N ASN A 21 10.98 21.30 6.10
CA ASN A 21 10.64 21.51 4.68
C ASN A 21 10.07 20.24 4.02
N ASP A 22 10.03 19.12 4.74
CA ASP A 22 9.36 17.91 4.27
C ASP A 22 7.85 18.17 4.19
N SER A 23 7.24 17.86 3.06
CA SER A 23 5.80 18.02 2.87
C SER A 23 4.99 16.87 3.47
N TRP A 24 5.66 15.78 3.86
CA TRP A 24 5.03 14.62 4.47
C TRP A 24 4.95 14.73 6.00
N THR A 25 3.94 14.09 6.56
CA THR A 25 3.74 13.98 8.00
C THR A 25 4.50 12.79 8.56
N GLY A 26 5.37 13.03 9.53
CA GLY A 26 5.85 11.95 10.39
C GLY A 26 4.75 11.51 11.36
N GLY A 27 4.56 10.20 11.57
CA GLY A 27 3.56 9.67 12.51
C GLY A 27 3.80 10.00 14.00
N SER A 28 4.86 10.75 14.33
CA SER A 28 5.25 11.08 15.71
C SER A 28 4.34 12.10 16.40
N ILE A 29 3.56 12.88 15.64
CA ILE A 29 2.58 13.81 16.21
C ILE A 29 1.38 13.06 16.79
N CYS A 30 0.98 11.94 16.18
CA CYS A 30 -0.24 11.22 16.52
C CYS A 30 -0.18 10.59 17.93
N SER A 31 1.01 10.26 18.44
CA SER A 31 1.19 9.78 19.81
C SER A 31 0.98 10.86 20.88
N GLN A 32 0.99 12.14 20.50
CA GLN A 32 0.78 13.28 21.38
C GLN A 32 -0.62 13.89 21.23
N LEU A 33 -1.39 13.47 20.22
CA LEU A 33 -2.78 13.87 20.05
C LEU A 33 -3.66 13.15 21.07
N ASN A 34 -4.66 13.87 21.56
CA ASN A 34 -5.76 13.37 22.38
C ASN A 34 -6.93 14.35 22.25
N ALA A 35 -8.12 13.97 22.75
CA ALA A 35 -9.32 14.81 22.66
C ALA A 35 -9.12 16.25 23.17
N GLU A 36 -8.41 16.44 24.29
CA GLU A 36 -8.18 17.78 24.84
C GLU A 36 -7.27 18.62 23.92
N VAL A 37 -6.19 18.02 23.40
CA VAL A 37 -5.30 18.67 22.45
C VAL A 37 -6.06 19.03 21.17
N LEU A 38 -6.89 18.14 20.63
CA LEU A 38 -7.69 18.41 19.42
C LEU A 38 -8.67 19.57 19.62
N ARG A 39 -9.32 19.67 20.79
CA ARG A 39 -10.16 20.84 21.12
C ARG A 39 -9.37 22.15 21.12
N ASN A 40 -8.19 22.17 21.74
CA ASN A 40 -7.35 23.38 21.74
C ASN A 40 -6.85 23.72 20.32
N ILE A 41 -6.61 22.70 19.49
CA ILE A 41 -6.18 22.88 18.11
C ILE A 41 -7.29 23.55 17.29
N LYS A 42 -8.55 23.16 17.45
CA LYS A 42 -9.69 23.80 16.78
C LYS A 42 -9.69 25.30 17.02
N ASP A 43 -9.51 25.73 18.27
CA ASP A 43 -9.58 27.13 18.66
C ASP A 43 -8.47 28.00 18.04
N CYS A 44 -7.27 27.42 17.85
CA CYS A 44 -6.14 28.13 17.22
C CYS A 44 -5.93 27.80 15.74
N PHE A 45 -6.75 26.91 15.15
CA PHE A 45 -6.57 26.42 13.78
C PHE A 45 -6.49 27.55 12.74
N PRO A 46 -7.36 28.57 12.74
CA PRO A 46 -7.34 29.63 11.73
C PRO A 46 -6.01 30.37 11.68
N ASP A 47 -5.34 30.53 12.83
CA ASP A 47 -4.09 31.27 12.99
C ASP A 47 -2.84 30.44 12.60
N LEU A 48 -3.01 29.14 12.34
CA LEU A 48 -1.91 28.29 11.92
C LEU A 48 -1.48 28.60 10.47
N GLN A 49 -0.19 28.42 10.19
CA GLN A 49 0.33 28.50 8.82
C GLN A 49 -0.25 27.37 7.96
N THR A 50 -0.46 27.61 6.66
CA THR A 50 -0.96 26.61 5.70
C THR A 50 -0.22 25.27 5.80
N GLN A 51 1.12 25.27 5.86
CA GLN A 51 1.89 24.03 5.94
C GLN A 51 1.59 23.22 7.21
N VAL A 52 1.39 23.90 8.34
CA VAL A 52 1.03 23.25 9.62
C VAL A 52 -0.38 22.68 9.53
N LYS A 53 -1.34 23.42 8.96
CA LYS A 53 -2.71 22.96 8.73
C LYS A 53 -2.75 21.69 7.88
N LEU A 54 -2.09 21.70 6.72
CA LEU A 54 -2.03 20.55 5.82
C LEU A 54 -1.42 19.32 6.48
N LYS A 55 -0.30 19.48 7.19
CA LYS A 55 0.35 18.39 7.93
C LYS A 55 -0.51 17.89 9.09
N LEU A 56 -1.22 18.77 9.78
CA LEU A 56 -2.14 18.35 10.84
C LEU A 56 -3.27 17.50 10.25
N LEU A 57 -3.92 17.95 9.18
CA LEU A 57 -5.01 17.21 8.52
C LEU A 57 -4.55 15.85 7.98
N LEU A 58 -3.39 15.80 7.31
CA LEU A 58 -2.80 14.54 6.83
C LEU A 58 -2.43 13.60 7.98
N SER A 59 -2.12 14.12 9.17
CA SER A 59 -1.82 13.29 10.34
C SER A 59 -3.00 12.42 10.80
N PHE A 60 -4.24 12.77 10.40
CA PHE A 60 -5.43 12.01 10.78
C PHE A 60 -5.39 10.57 10.25
N PHE A 61 -4.75 10.33 9.10
CA PHE A 61 -4.55 8.98 8.55
C PHE A 61 -3.66 8.08 9.40
N HIS A 62 -2.82 8.68 10.24
CA HIS A 62 -1.89 7.96 11.10
C HIS A 62 -2.47 7.72 12.50
N ILE A 63 -3.67 8.23 12.80
CA ILE A 63 -4.36 7.97 14.05
C ILE A 63 -4.97 6.55 14.00
N PRO A 64 -4.72 5.68 15.00
CA PRO A 64 -5.35 4.37 15.06
C PRO A 64 -6.87 4.48 15.04
N LEU A 65 -7.56 3.55 14.34
CA LEU A 65 -9.02 3.61 14.15
C LEU A 65 -9.81 3.76 15.46
N ARG A 66 -9.39 3.08 16.54
CA ARG A 66 -10.01 3.20 17.87
C ARG A 66 -10.02 4.65 18.38
N ASN A 67 -8.93 5.38 18.14
CA ASN A 67 -8.78 6.76 18.55
C ASN A 67 -9.57 7.72 17.62
N VAL A 68 -9.66 7.39 16.33
CA VAL A 68 -10.51 8.14 15.38
C VAL A 68 -11.98 8.05 15.79
N GLU A 69 -12.45 6.87 16.20
CA GLU A 69 -13.81 6.70 16.72
C GLU A 69 -14.04 7.45 18.04
N GLU A 70 -13.06 7.42 18.95
CA GLU A 70 -13.14 8.07 20.26
C GLU A 70 -13.14 9.60 20.16
N TRP A 71 -12.35 10.18 19.26
CA TRP A 71 -12.18 11.63 19.09
C TRP A 71 -12.91 12.16 17.85
N LYS A 72 -13.90 11.42 17.36
CA LYS A 72 -14.62 11.71 16.13
C LYS A 72 -15.13 13.16 16.09
N VAL A 73 -15.76 13.61 17.16
CA VAL A 73 -16.36 14.94 17.25
C VAL A 73 -15.29 16.02 17.10
N GLU A 74 -14.19 15.92 17.84
CA GLU A 74 -13.10 16.88 17.75
C GLU A 74 -12.46 16.90 16.35
N LEU A 75 -12.32 15.74 15.69
CA LEU A 75 -11.79 15.66 14.33
C LEU A 75 -12.74 16.31 13.31
N GLU A 76 -14.05 16.05 13.42
CA GLU A 76 -15.08 16.66 12.56
C GLU A 76 -15.12 18.18 12.74
N GLU A 77 -15.05 18.68 13.98
CA GLU A 77 -15.03 20.13 14.25
C GLU A 77 -13.79 20.83 13.66
N ILE A 78 -12.61 20.19 13.68
CA ILE A 78 -11.42 20.73 13.01
C ILE A 78 -11.63 20.78 11.49
N LEU A 79 -12.24 19.73 10.91
CA LEU A 79 -12.52 19.68 9.47
C LEU A 79 -13.54 20.75 9.05
N GLU A 80 -14.54 21.05 9.87
CA GLU A 80 -15.49 22.14 9.62
C GLU A 80 -14.80 23.50 9.52
N VAL A 81 -13.87 23.79 10.44
CA VAL A 81 -13.07 25.03 10.40
C VAL A 81 -12.15 25.04 9.18
N ALA A 82 -11.53 23.91 8.85
CA ALA A 82 -10.63 23.79 7.71
C ALA A 82 -11.35 23.89 6.35
N LEU A 83 -12.61 23.48 6.27
CA LEU A 83 -13.41 23.50 5.04
C LEU A 83 -13.62 24.93 4.53
N VAL A 84 -13.76 25.89 5.43
CA VAL A 84 -13.96 27.32 5.12
C VAL A 84 -12.65 28.12 5.12
N ASP A 85 -11.50 27.45 5.15
CA ASP A 85 -10.20 28.11 5.13
C ASP A 85 -9.97 28.86 3.80
N SER A 86 -9.32 30.02 3.89
CA SER A 86 -8.97 30.83 2.72
C SER A 86 -7.95 30.14 1.80
N ASP A 87 -7.18 29.19 2.32
CA ASP A 87 -6.22 28.41 1.53
C ASP A 87 -6.91 27.23 0.84
N GLN A 88 -6.89 27.25 -0.49
CA GLN A 88 -7.58 26.28 -1.34
C GLN A 88 -7.08 24.84 -1.13
N TRP A 89 -5.81 24.62 -0.76
CA TRP A 89 -5.32 23.28 -0.45
C TRP A 89 -5.90 22.75 0.85
N VAL A 90 -6.05 23.62 1.85
CA VAL A 90 -6.63 23.26 3.16
C VAL A 90 -8.12 22.94 2.98
N SER A 91 -8.88 23.81 2.32
CA SER A 91 -10.31 23.59 2.07
C SER A 91 -10.58 22.30 1.28
N MET A 92 -9.86 22.08 0.18
CA MET A 92 -10.02 20.86 -0.63
C MET A 92 -9.67 19.59 0.17
N LEU A 93 -8.57 19.62 0.94
CA LEU A 93 -8.17 18.48 1.76
C LEU A 93 -9.19 18.18 2.86
N ALA A 94 -9.75 19.22 3.49
CA ALA A 94 -10.81 19.08 4.49
C ALA A 94 -12.07 18.43 3.88
N GLU A 95 -12.48 18.85 2.67
CA GLU A 95 -13.63 18.27 1.99
C GLU A 95 -13.41 16.79 1.60
N ILE A 96 -12.19 16.42 1.20
CA ILE A 96 -11.82 15.01 0.94
C ILE A 96 -11.85 14.19 2.24
N LEU A 97 -11.42 14.78 3.36
CA LEU A 97 -11.36 14.13 4.67
C LEU A 97 -12.68 14.10 5.44
N LYS A 98 -13.71 14.86 5.04
CA LYS A 98 -14.93 15.07 5.84
C LYS A 98 -15.64 13.79 6.27
N THR A 99 -15.59 12.72 5.45
CA THR A 99 -16.21 11.43 5.76
C THR A 99 -15.28 10.47 6.50
N PHE A 100 -14.01 10.80 6.65
CA PHE A 100 -13.01 9.90 7.23
C PHE A 100 -13.27 9.60 8.71
N PRO A 101 -13.54 10.59 9.60
CA PRO A 101 -13.82 10.29 11.01
C PRO A 101 -15.08 9.44 11.22
N SER A 102 -16.05 9.52 10.33
CA SER A 102 -17.34 8.83 10.46
C SER A 102 -17.39 7.46 9.78
N THR A 103 -16.70 7.28 8.65
CA THR A 103 -16.79 6.07 7.81
C THR A 103 -15.46 5.32 7.67
N GLY A 104 -14.35 5.92 8.08
CA GLY A 104 -13.01 5.43 7.78
C GLY A 104 -12.62 5.55 6.29
N SER A 105 -13.47 6.15 5.46
CA SER A 105 -13.29 6.30 4.02
C SER A 105 -13.25 7.76 3.60
N LEU A 106 -12.50 8.05 2.55
CA LEU A 106 -12.41 9.38 1.95
C LEU A 106 -13.68 9.74 1.19
N ASN A 107 -13.99 11.03 1.18
CA ASN A 107 -15.05 11.57 0.38
C ASN A 107 -14.63 11.60 -1.09
N THR A 108 -15.48 11.04 -1.96
CA THR A 108 -15.27 11.03 -3.41
C THR A 108 -16.22 11.96 -4.16
N ASP A 109 -17.15 12.59 -3.44
CA ASP A 109 -18.09 13.58 -3.98
C ASP A 109 -17.72 14.98 -3.46
N ILE A 110 -16.93 15.68 -4.26
CA ILE A 110 -16.48 17.06 -4.00
C ILE A 110 -17.49 18.03 -4.61
N SER A 111 -18.38 18.54 -3.77
CA SER A 111 -19.55 19.33 -4.21
C SER A 111 -20.04 20.38 -3.20
N GLU A 112 -19.52 20.41 -1.97
CA GLU A 112 -19.98 21.33 -0.92
C GLU A 112 -19.44 22.74 -1.10
N VAL A 113 -18.15 22.86 -1.42
CA VAL A 113 -17.51 24.15 -1.67
C VAL A 113 -17.53 24.42 -3.18
N ASP A 114 -18.16 25.52 -3.60
CA ASP A 114 -18.34 25.85 -5.02
C ASP A 114 -17.01 25.93 -5.79
N GLU A 115 -15.95 26.45 -5.17
CA GLU A 115 -14.63 26.55 -5.78
C GLU A 115 -13.99 25.17 -5.95
N ASN A 116 -14.01 24.34 -4.89
CA ASN A 116 -13.52 22.95 -4.92
C ASN A 116 -14.24 22.15 -6.01
N ARG A 117 -15.57 22.26 -6.04
CA ARG A 117 -16.43 21.61 -7.01
C ARG A 117 -16.07 21.97 -8.44
N ARG A 118 -15.81 23.26 -8.73
CA ARG A 118 -15.41 23.70 -10.09
C ARG A 118 -14.07 23.06 -10.49
N ILE A 119 -13.05 23.18 -9.64
CA ILE A 119 -11.72 22.61 -9.88
C ILE A 119 -11.81 21.11 -10.13
N PHE A 120 -12.54 20.40 -9.25
CA PHE A 120 -12.70 18.95 -9.33
C PHE A 120 -13.50 18.53 -10.56
N SER A 121 -14.62 19.21 -10.86
CA SER A 121 -15.47 18.88 -12.01
C SER A 121 -14.75 19.07 -13.33
N ASP A 122 -14.02 20.17 -13.50
CA ASP A 122 -13.26 20.45 -14.73
C ASP A 122 -12.20 19.37 -14.97
N LEU A 123 -11.41 19.04 -13.94
CA LEU A 123 -10.42 17.96 -14.00
C LEU A 123 -11.06 16.62 -14.35
N VAL A 124 -12.13 16.23 -13.64
CA VAL A 124 -12.83 14.96 -13.86
C VAL A 124 -13.41 14.89 -15.27
N ASN A 125 -14.01 15.97 -15.77
CA ASN A 125 -14.59 16.02 -17.11
C ASN A 125 -13.52 15.84 -18.19
N ASP A 126 -12.36 16.46 -18.03
CA ASP A 126 -11.25 16.32 -18.98
C ASP A 126 -10.62 14.94 -18.91
N LEU A 127 -10.42 14.39 -17.71
CA LEU A 127 -9.97 13.01 -17.54
C LEU A 127 -10.96 12.00 -18.12
N ARG A 128 -12.27 12.19 -17.94
CA ARG A 128 -13.30 11.31 -18.54
C ARG A 128 -13.22 11.31 -20.06
N LYS A 129 -13.00 12.47 -20.70
CA LYS A 129 -12.80 12.55 -22.17
C LYS A 129 -11.56 11.78 -22.60
N LEU A 130 -10.44 11.96 -21.89
CA LEU A 130 -9.17 11.28 -22.18
C LEU A 130 -9.27 9.76 -22.01
N VAL A 131 -9.80 9.30 -20.88
CA VAL A 131 -9.99 7.87 -20.58
C VAL A 131 -10.92 7.24 -21.61
N LYS A 132 -12.03 7.90 -21.97
CA LYS A 132 -12.94 7.39 -23.01
C LYS A 132 -12.28 7.30 -24.38
N LYS A 133 -11.42 8.26 -24.72
CA LYS A 133 -10.71 8.30 -26.01
C LYS A 133 -9.58 7.26 -26.09
N HIS A 134 -8.91 7.01 -24.97
CA HIS A 134 -7.67 6.21 -24.89
C HIS A 134 -7.83 4.96 -24.02
N CYS A 135 -9.03 4.41 -23.89
CA CYS A 135 -9.26 3.16 -23.15
C CYS A 135 -8.59 2.00 -23.89
N ASP A 136 -7.29 1.83 -23.67
CA ASP A 136 -6.53 0.68 -24.12
C ASP A 136 -6.76 -0.46 -23.14
N LEU A 137 -7.56 -1.43 -23.56
CA LEU A 137 -7.82 -2.67 -22.81
C LEU A 137 -6.54 -3.49 -22.57
N GLY A 138 -5.40 -3.09 -23.15
CA GLY A 138 -4.09 -3.70 -22.93
C GLY A 138 -3.44 -3.38 -21.58
N MET A 139 -3.85 -2.31 -20.88
CA MET A 139 -3.33 -1.98 -19.55
C MET A 139 -4.33 -2.32 -18.45
N LEU A 140 -4.19 -3.52 -17.89
CA LEU A 140 -5.01 -3.96 -16.77
C LEU A 140 -4.36 -3.58 -15.43
N PRO A 141 -5.17 -3.47 -14.36
CA PRO A 141 -4.65 -3.34 -13.00
C PRO A 141 -3.70 -4.50 -12.61
N LEU A 142 -2.70 -4.22 -11.78
CA LEU A 142 -1.62 -5.17 -11.46
C LEU A 142 -2.11 -6.44 -10.76
N GLU A 143 -3.20 -6.33 -9.99
CA GLU A 143 -3.85 -7.46 -9.34
C GLU A 143 -4.34 -8.53 -10.34
N CYS A 144 -4.59 -8.15 -11.60
CA CYS A 144 -5.03 -9.08 -12.64
C CYS A 144 -4.01 -10.20 -12.93
N HIS A 145 -2.72 -9.99 -12.63
CA HIS A 145 -1.70 -11.04 -12.77
C HIS A 145 -1.89 -12.22 -11.82
N TYR A 146 -2.62 -12.02 -10.73
CA TYR A 146 -2.81 -13.01 -9.68
C TYR A 146 -4.18 -13.69 -9.76
N LEU A 147 -5.05 -13.26 -10.68
CA LEU A 147 -6.38 -13.81 -10.86
C LEU A 147 -6.34 -15.07 -11.72
N ASN A 148 -7.14 -16.06 -11.34
CA ASN A 148 -7.44 -17.18 -12.23
C ASN A 148 -8.30 -16.70 -13.42
N LYS A 149 -8.43 -17.55 -14.45
CA LYS A 149 -9.11 -17.19 -15.70
C LYS A 149 -10.56 -16.73 -15.48
N SER A 150 -11.34 -17.39 -14.61
CA SER A 150 -12.74 -17.04 -14.38
C SER A 150 -12.88 -15.73 -13.61
N ALA A 151 -12.06 -15.50 -12.59
CA ALA A 151 -12.03 -14.26 -11.83
C ALA A 151 -11.59 -13.09 -12.71
N LEU A 152 -10.55 -13.28 -13.53
CA LEU A 152 -10.09 -12.26 -14.48
C LEU A 152 -11.21 -11.84 -15.44
N ILE A 153 -11.89 -12.81 -16.06
CA ILE A 153 -13.02 -12.51 -16.97
C ILE A 153 -14.16 -11.79 -16.23
N SER A 154 -14.42 -12.13 -14.97
CA SER A 154 -15.45 -11.46 -14.18
C SER A 154 -15.13 -10.00 -13.86
N VAL A 155 -13.85 -9.64 -13.69
CA VAL A 155 -13.43 -8.28 -13.30
C VAL A 155 -13.25 -7.37 -14.51
N VAL A 156 -12.55 -7.86 -15.54
CA VAL A 156 -12.12 -7.05 -16.69
C VAL A 156 -12.76 -7.48 -18.01
N GLY A 157 -13.68 -8.44 -17.98
CA GLY A 157 -14.32 -8.99 -19.16
C GLY A 157 -13.40 -9.89 -19.99
N GLN A 158 -13.90 -10.30 -21.16
CA GLN A 158 -13.14 -11.13 -22.08
C GLN A 158 -11.99 -10.34 -22.70
N GLN A 159 -10.77 -10.81 -22.48
CA GLN A 159 -9.57 -10.16 -23.00
C GLN A 159 -9.43 -10.36 -24.52
N PRO A 160 -8.99 -9.32 -25.25
CA PRO A 160 -8.74 -9.44 -26.67
C PRO A 160 -7.66 -10.48 -26.94
N GLN A 161 -7.81 -11.24 -28.03
CA GLN A 161 -6.77 -12.15 -28.46
C GLN A 161 -5.54 -11.35 -28.91
N PRO A 162 -4.31 -11.81 -28.59
CA PRO A 162 -3.11 -11.15 -29.04
C PRO A 162 -3.08 -11.00 -30.57
N THR A 163 -2.72 -9.82 -31.05
CA THR A 163 -2.62 -9.53 -32.49
C THR A 163 -1.63 -10.47 -33.16
N LYS A 164 -2.11 -11.19 -34.18
CA LYS A 164 -1.27 -12.12 -34.95
C LYS A 164 -0.43 -11.34 -35.98
N HIS A 165 0.76 -10.93 -35.58
CA HIS A 165 1.68 -10.18 -36.46
C HIS A 165 2.31 -11.02 -37.58
N PHE A 166 2.46 -12.34 -37.38
CA PHE A 166 3.01 -13.27 -38.36
C PHE A 166 2.53 -14.69 -38.08
N THR A 167 2.82 -15.61 -39.00
CA THR A 167 2.54 -17.05 -38.84
C THR A 167 3.83 -17.82 -38.60
N LEU A 168 3.90 -18.57 -37.49
CA LEU A 168 5.04 -19.44 -37.19
C LEU A 168 5.04 -20.67 -38.11
N LYS A 169 6.13 -20.88 -38.87
CA LYS A 169 6.30 -22.06 -39.72
C LYS A 169 6.63 -23.35 -38.94
N ARG A 170 7.27 -23.21 -37.77
CA ARG A 170 7.68 -24.31 -36.88
C ARG A 170 7.61 -23.88 -35.42
N LYS A 171 7.40 -24.84 -34.50
CA LYS A 171 7.41 -24.58 -33.05
C LYS A 171 8.81 -24.10 -32.60
N PRO A 172 8.90 -23.23 -31.59
CA PRO A 172 10.19 -22.75 -31.07
C PRO A 172 10.93 -23.85 -30.30
N LYS A 173 12.25 -23.64 -30.10
CA LYS A 173 13.13 -24.58 -29.37
C LYS A 173 12.63 -24.87 -27.94
N SER A 174 11.95 -23.92 -27.30
CA SER A 174 11.35 -24.10 -25.97
C SER A 174 10.29 -25.22 -25.91
N ALA A 175 9.63 -25.53 -27.02
CA ALA A 175 8.67 -26.63 -27.07
C ALA A 175 9.35 -28.00 -26.94
N ALA A 176 10.50 -28.20 -27.61
CA ALA A 176 11.30 -29.42 -27.48
C ALA A 176 11.89 -29.54 -26.06
N LEU A 177 12.41 -28.44 -25.52
CA LEU A 177 12.94 -28.38 -24.15
C LEU A 177 11.88 -28.76 -23.11
N ARG A 178 10.66 -28.23 -23.22
CA ARG A 178 9.55 -28.59 -22.32
C ARG A 178 9.22 -30.09 -22.39
N ALA A 179 9.21 -30.68 -23.59
CA ALA A 179 8.94 -32.11 -23.76
C ALA A 179 10.02 -32.97 -23.11
N GLU A 180 11.29 -32.61 -23.26
CA GLU A 180 12.41 -33.31 -22.63
C GLU A 180 12.35 -33.24 -21.09
N LEU A 181 12.04 -32.07 -20.53
CA LEU A 181 11.89 -31.90 -19.09
C LEU A 181 10.72 -32.71 -18.53
N LEU A 182 9.59 -32.77 -19.25
CA LEU A 182 8.46 -33.59 -18.87
C LEU A 182 8.80 -35.08 -18.89
N GLN A 183 9.48 -35.56 -19.93
CA GLN A 183 9.91 -36.97 -20.01
C GLN A 183 10.84 -37.32 -18.86
N LYS A 184 11.89 -36.51 -18.62
CA LYS A 184 12.82 -36.71 -17.50
C LYS A 184 12.11 -36.73 -16.15
N SER A 185 11.11 -35.85 -15.96
CA SER A 185 10.32 -35.82 -14.72
C SER A 185 9.48 -37.09 -14.53
N ALA A 186 8.90 -37.63 -15.61
CA ALA A 186 8.11 -38.86 -15.58
C ALA A 186 8.99 -40.08 -15.27
N ASP A 187 10.17 -40.16 -15.91
CA ASP A 187 11.14 -41.23 -15.67
C ASP A 187 11.60 -41.22 -14.20
N ALA A 188 11.92 -40.04 -13.65
CA ALA A 188 12.29 -39.89 -12.25
C ALA A 188 11.16 -40.30 -11.28
N ALA A 189 9.91 -39.87 -11.53
CA ALA A 189 8.76 -40.26 -10.73
C ALA A 189 8.48 -41.77 -10.78
N SER A 190 8.70 -42.39 -11.95
CA SER A 190 8.55 -43.85 -12.12
C SER A 190 9.61 -44.64 -11.35
N ASN A 191 10.84 -44.12 -11.27
CA ASN A 191 11.92 -44.74 -10.50
C ASN A 191 11.69 -44.63 -8.99
N LEU A 192 11.07 -43.54 -8.51
CA LEU A 192 10.69 -43.40 -7.09
C LEU A 192 9.61 -44.40 -6.67
N LYS A 193 8.62 -44.67 -7.54
CA LYS A 193 7.58 -45.71 -7.30
C LYS A 193 8.14 -47.13 -7.27
N LYS A 194 9.32 -47.37 -7.85
CA LYS A 194 10.03 -48.66 -7.75
C LYS A 194 10.89 -48.77 -6.47
N SER A 195 11.01 -47.69 -5.68
CA SER A 195 11.88 -47.59 -4.50
C SER A 195 11.13 -47.71 -3.16
N THR A 196 9.90 -48.20 -3.13
CA THR A 196 9.22 -48.57 -1.87
C THR A 196 9.44 -50.06 -1.58
N GLY A 197 10.63 -50.39 -1.05
CA GLY A 197 11.02 -51.67 -0.46
C GLY A 197 11.89 -51.42 0.79
N PRO A 198 11.88 -52.31 1.79
CA PRO A 198 11.85 -51.94 3.21
C PRO A 198 13.13 -51.32 3.79
N THR A 199 12.92 -50.60 4.88
CA THR A 199 13.92 -50.06 5.83
C THR A 199 15.03 -51.07 6.18
N VAL A 200 16.25 -50.51 6.22
CA VAL A 200 17.60 -51.07 6.45
C VAL A 200 17.70 -52.16 7.53
N PRO A 201 18.63 -53.12 7.41
CA PRO A 201 19.35 -53.66 8.55
C PRO A 201 20.80 -53.15 8.58
N VAL A 202 21.10 -52.34 9.59
CA VAL A 202 22.47 -52.05 10.02
C VAL A 202 23.14 -53.38 10.39
N ARG A 203 24.18 -53.78 9.65
CA ARG A 203 25.00 -54.94 10.03
C ARG A 203 26.35 -54.48 10.54
N SER A 204 26.39 -54.24 11.85
CA SER A 204 27.60 -54.18 12.65
C SER A 204 28.31 -55.54 12.66
N ARG A 205 29.65 -55.53 12.72
CA ARG A 205 30.64 -56.64 12.85
C ARG A 205 31.21 -57.15 11.50
N GLY A 206 32.52 -57.17 11.28
CA GLY A 206 33.64 -56.92 12.19
C GLY A 206 34.98 -56.77 11.47
N MET A 207 35.89 -56.08 12.15
CA MET A 207 37.31 -55.98 11.82
C MET A 207 37.96 -57.37 11.86
N PRO A 208 39.01 -57.62 11.07
CA PRO A 208 40.27 -57.98 11.70
C PRO A 208 41.42 -57.05 11.28
N ARG A 209 42.17 -56.64 12.31
CA ARG A 209 43.42 -55.88 12.24
C ARG A 209 44.45 -56.54 11.31
N LYS A 210 45.19 -55.71 10.57
CA LYS A 210 46.64 -55.92 10.41
C LYS A 210 47.38 -54.72 11.01
N MET A 211 48.04 -55.00 12.14
CA MET A 211 49.15 -54.20 12.67
C MET A 211 50.38 -54.49 11.81
N THR A 212 51.07 -53.45 11.34
CA THR A 212 52.53 -53.34 11.51
C THR A 212 52.92 -51.88 11.60
N ASP A 213 53.70 -51.65 12.64
CA ASP A 213 54.22 -50.43 13.23
C ASP A 213 55.39 -49.85 12.40
N THR A 214 55.47 -48.53 12.29
CA THR A 214 56.78 -47.85 12.34
C THR A 214 56.60 -46.42 12.83
N SER A 215 56.60 -46.32 14.15
CA SER A 215 57.05 -45.20 14.98
C SER A 215 58.02 -44.21 14.32
N LYS A 216 57.75 -42.91 14.42
CA LYS A 216 58.54 -41.92 15.21
C LYS A 216 58.05 -40.48 14.99
N SER A 217 57.56 -39.86 16.08
CA SER A 217 57.48 -38.42 16.30
C SER A 217 58.78 -37.93 16.96
N SER A 218 59.26 -36.75 16.59
CA SER A 218 60.14 -35.81 17.32
C SER A 218 60.38 -34.66 16.33
N LEU A 219 60.21 -33.36 16.59
CA LEU A 219 59.97 -32.52 17.76
C LEU A 219 59.25 -31.26 17.26
#